data_AF-A0A6N2AMV4-F1
#
_entry.id   AF-A0A6N2AMV4-F1
#
_cell.length_a   1.000
_cell.length_b   1.000
_cell.length_c   1.000
_cell.angle_alpha   90.00
_cell.angle_beta   90.00
_cell.angle_gamma   90.00
#
_symmetry.space_group_name_H-M   'P 1'
#
loop_
_entity.id
_entity.type
_entity.pdbx_description
1 polymer ?
#
loop_
_entity_poly.entity_id
_entity_poly.type
_entity_poly.pdbx_seq_one_letter_code
_entity_poly.pdbx_strand_id
1 'polypeptide(L)'
;MEHGNNSMVKLTSTNYSIWRPMMEDLLYCKDLFDPIDVDKTKKDDQPTKPEKMIDKEWEKLKRKTLGTIRQWIDISIFNHVSQETEPLELWRKLEGLYERKTAHNKASLIKRLVNLKLKPGKSVSEHL
;
A
#
# COMPACT_ATOMS: atom_id res chain seq x y z
N MET A 1 -14.63 28.32 2.27
CA MET A 1 -13.34 27.71 2.65
C MET A 1 -12.96 26.79 1.51
N GLU A 2 -12.00 27.24 0.71
CA GLU A 2 -11.51 26.49 -0.44
C GLU A 2 -10.87 25.19 0.04
N HIS A 3 -11.58 24.08 -0.15
CA HIS A 3 -10.97 22.77 0.02
C HIS A 3 -10.05 22.60 -1.18
N GLY A 4 -8.78 22.99 -0.99
CA GLY A 4 -7.74 22.86 -2.00
C GLY A 4 -7.84 21.48 -2.63
N ASN A 5 -7.99 21.46 -3.94
CA ASN A 5 -7.94 20.28 -4.78
C ASN A 5 -6.54 19.65 -4.68
N ASN A 6 -6.25 18.94 -3.60
CA ASN A 6 -5.13 18.00 -3.57
C ASN A 6 -5.71 16.65 -4.02
N SER A 7 -5.86 16.49 -5.33
CA SER A 7 -6.43 15.27 -5.91
C SER A 7 -5.53 14.09 -5.55
N MET A 8 -5.97 13.29 -4.58
CA MET A 8 -5.32 12.04 -4.23
C MET A 8 -5.20 11.16 -5.49
N VAL A 9 -4.03 10.56 -5.70
CA VAL A 9 -3.81 9.68 -6.85
C VAL A 9 -4.45 8.31 -6.59
N LYS A 10 -4.99 7.67 -7.62
CA LYS A 10 -5.40 6.26 -7.49
C LYS A 10 -4.17 5.35 -7.45
N LEU A 11 -4.22 4.33 -6.60
CA LEU A 11 -3.21 3.30 -6.52
C LEU A 11 -3.23 2.46 -7.79
N THR A 12 -2.09 2.43 -8.47
CA THR A 12 -1.84 1.61 -9.66
C THR A 12 -0.63 0.73 -9.40
N SER A 13 -0.36 -0.17 -10.34
CA SER A 13 0.71 -1.15 -10.20
C SER A 13 2.14 -0.56 -10.14
N THR A 14 2.33 0.74 -10.38
CA THR A 14 3.65 1.39 -10.50
C THR A 14 3.88 2.56 -9.53
N ASN A 15 2.85 3.06 -8.83
CA ASN A 15 2.94 4.29 -8.05
C ASN A 15 2.83 4.08 -6.52
N TYR A 16 2.94 2.84 -6.02
CA TYR A 16 2.75 2.54 -4.60
C TYR A 16 3.66 3.35 -3.66
N SER A 17 4.91 3.60 -4.06
CA SER A 17 5.87 4.40 -3.26
C SER A 17 5.44 5.85 -3.07
N ILE A 18 4.63 6.39 -3.97
CA ILE A 18 4.06 7.75 -3.89
C ILE A 18 2.68 7.68 -3.20
N TRP A 19 1.87 6.70 -3.59
CA TRP A 19 0.51 6.54 -3.07
C TRP A 19 0.49 6.28 -1.56
N ARG A 20 1.40 5.45 -1.04
CA ARG A 20 1.44 5.07 0.38
C ARG A 20 1.57 6.28 1.32
N PRO A 21 2.62 7.14 1.21
CA PRO A 21 2.73 8.32 2.07
C PRO A 21 1.58 9.31 1.88
N MET A 22 1.12 9.54 0.64
CA MET A 22 -0.05 10.41 0.42
C MET A 22 -1.31 9.87 1.10
N MET A 23 -1.46 8.55 1.14
CA MET A 23 -2.61 7.93 1.77
C MET A 23 -2.53 7.98 3.29
N GLU A 24 -1.34 7.77 3.84
CA GLU A 24 -1.06 7.94 5.26
C GLU A 24 -1.40 9.35 5.71
N ASP A 25 -0.90 10.38 5.01
CA ASP A 25 -1.23 11.79 5.27
C ASP A 25 -2.75 12.04 5.19
N LEU A 26 -3.42 11.48 4.19
CA LEU A 26 -4.88 11.62 4.04
C LEU A 26 -5.65 11.00 5.22
N LEU A 27 -5.20 9.86 5.73
CA LEU A 27 -5.81 9.20 6.87
C LEU A 27 -5.59 10.02 8.15
N TYR A 28 -4.38 10.56 8.36
CA TYR A 28 -4.11 11.46 9.47
C TYR A 28 -4.95 12.74 9.41
N CYS A 29 -5.00 13.42 8.27
CA CYS A 29 -5.80 14.64 8.11
C CYS A 29 -7.31 14.44 8.31
N LYS A 30 -7.79 13.19 8.28
CA LYS A 30 -9.20 12.83 8.46
C LYS A 30 -9.50 12.13 9.78
N ASP A 31 -8.50 12.00 10.67
CA ASP A 31 -8.61 11.25 11.92
C ASP A 31 -9.04 9.78 11.68
N LEU A 32 -8.48 9.15 10.64
CA LEU A 32 -8.79 7.78 10.21
C LEU A 32 -7.59 6.82 10.34
N PHE A 33 -6.49 7.25 10.94
CA PHE A 33 -5.24 6.48 11.01
C PHE A 33 -5.27 5.38 12.08
N ASP A 34 -5.89 5.62 13.24
CA ASP A 34 -5.88 4.68 14.38
C ASP A 34 -6.21 3.22 14.04
N PRO A 35 -7.18 2.90 13.14
CA PRO A 35 -7.48 1.51 12.80
C PRO A 35 -6.42 0.76 11.99
N ILE A 36 -5.36 1.44 11.55
CA ILE A 36 -4.17 0.82 10.93
C ILE A 36 -2.91 1.04 11.76
N ASP A 37 -2.96 1.87 12.81
CA ASP A 37 -1.83 2.13 13.68
C ASP A 37 -1.60 0.97 14.64
N VAL A 38 -0.40 0.38 14.57
CA VAL A 38 -0.02 -0.74 15.42
C VAL A 38 1.03 -0.28 16.41
N ASP A 39 0.66 -0.37 17.68
CA ASP A 39 1.56 -0.11 18.79
C ASP A 39 2.57 -1.26 18.90
N LYS A 40 3.80 -1.00 18.42
CA LYS A 40 4.91 -1.96 18.41
C LYS A 40 5.39 -2.36 19.81
N THR A 41 4.93 -1.69 20.86
CA THR A 41 5.25 -2.05 22.25
C THR A 41 4.34 -3.14 22.80
N LYS A 42 3.20 -3.39 22.14
CA LYS A 42 2.25 -4.43 22.52
C LYS A 42 2.59 -5.76 21.87
N LYS A 43 2.22 -6.83 22.57
CA LYS A 43 2.45 -8.21 22.12
C LYS A 43 1.57 -8.59 20.93
N ASP A 44 0.39 -7.98 20.86
CA ASP A 44 -0.59 -8.22 19.80
C ASP A 44 -0.36 -7.20 18.69
N ASP A 45 0.00 -7.68 17.50
CA ASP A 45 0.30 -6.90 16.29
C ASP A 45 -0.99 -6.36 15.63
N GLN A 46 -1.84 -5.73 16.45
CA GLN A 46 -3.19 -5.24 16.13
C GLN A 46 -3.41 -3.80 16.62
N PRO A 47 -4.29 -3.04 15.96
CA PRO A 47 -4.62 -1.69 16.38
C PRO A 47 -5.41 -1.72 17.68
N THR A 48 -5.07 -0.83 18.61
CA THR A 48 -5.78 -0.75 19.89
C THR A 48 -6.86 0.31 19.82
N LYS A 49 -8.12 -0.09 20.07
CA LYS A 49 -9.21 0.86 20.26
C LYS A 49 -8.92 1.76 21.48
N PRO A 50 -9.04 3.09 21.38
CA PRO A 50 -8.89 3.99 22.52
C PRO A 50 -9.89 3.67 23.65
N GLU A 51 -9.45 3.73 24.92
CA GLU A 51 -10.27 3.36 26.09
C GLU A 51 -11.59 4.13 26.20
N LYS A 52 -11.58 5.40 25.80
CA LYS A 52 -12.76 6.29 25.84
C LYS A 52 -13.74 6.03 24.69
N MET A 53 -13.38 5.22 23.70
CA MET A 53 -14.19 4.98 22.51
C MET A 53 -15.06 3.74 22.68
N ILE A 54 -16.35 3.87 22.38
CA ILE A 54 -17.28 2.74 22.41
C ILE A 54 -17.13 1.88 21.14
N ASP A 55 -17.47 0.60 21.23
CA ASP A 55 -17.27 -0.37 20.15
C ASP A 55 -17.94 0.04 18.84
N LYS A 56 -19.15 0.60 18.92
CA LYS A 56 -19.90 1.06 17.74
C LYS A 56 -19.19 2.21 17.02
N GLU A 57 -18.54 3.10 17.75
CA GLU A 57 -17.78 4.20 17.17
C GLU A 57 -16.51 3.68 16.52
N TRP A 58 -15.83 2.73 17.17
CA TRP A 58 -14.65 2.06 16.62
C TRP A 58 -14.95 1.32 15.32
N GLU A 59 -16.04 0.54 15.27
CA GLU A 59 -16.45 -0.16 14.04
C GLU A 59 -16.83 0.82 12.93
N LYS A 60 -17.45 1.96 13.26
CA LYS A 60 -17.70 3.04 12.30
C LYS A 60 -16.39 3.64 11.78
N LEU A 61 -15.39 3.82 12.65
CA LEU A 61 -14.08 4.32 12.27
C LEU A 61 -13.38 3.36 11.31
N LYS A 62 -13.32 2.06 11.66
CA LYS A 62 -12.79 1.00 10.80
C LYS A 62 -13.47 0.99 9.42
N ARG A 63 -14.81 1.07 9.38
CA ARG A 63 -15.57 1.12 8.13
C ARG A 63 -15.20 2.33 7.27
N LYS A 64 -15.01 3.51 7.89
CA LYS A 64 -14.59 4.74 7.20
C LYS A 64 -13.17 4.64 6.67
N THR A 65 -12.23 4.10 7.45
CA THR A 65 -10.85 3.88 7.03
C THR A 65 -10.79 2.93 5.83
N LEU A 66 -11.49 1.80 5.88
CA LEU A 66 -11.61 0.87 4.73
C LEU A 66 -12.18 1.53 3.48
N GLY A 67 -13.29 2.27 3.63
CA GLY A 67 -13.92 2.96 2.52
C GLY A 67 -13.02 4.01 1.89
N THR A 68 -12.29 4.76 2.73
CA THR A 68 -11.33 5.77 2.29
C THR A 68 -10.17 5.13 1.53
N ILE A 69 -9.60 4.03 2.04
CA ILE A 69 -8.58 3.24 1.35
C ILE A 69 -9.04 2.78 -0.02
N ARG A 70 -10.20 2.13 -0.07
CA ARG A 70 -10.77 1.57 -1.30
C ARG A 70 -11.09 2.59 -2.37
N GLN A 71 -11.54 3.79 -1.98
CA GLN A 71 -11.88 4.86 -2.93
C GLN A 71 -10.68 5.27 -3.79
N TRP A 72 -9.47 5.16 -3.25
CA TRP A 72 -8.23 5.55 -3.93
C TRP A 72 -7.46 4.37 -4.51
N ILE A 73 -8.13 3.24 -4.73
CA ILE A 73 -7.54 2.06 -5.38
C ILE A 73 -8.09 1.92 -6.80
N ASP A 74 -7.22 1.67 -7.77
CA ASP A 74 -7.64 1.35 -9.13
C ASP A 74 -8.38 0.00 -9.17
N ILE A 75 -9.35 -0.13 -10.08
CA ILE A 75 -10.19 -1.34 -10.21
C ILE A 75 -9.36 -2.62 -10.43
N SER A 76 -8.22 -2.52 -11.11
CA SER A 76 -7.31 -3.65 -11.35
C SER A 76 -6.73 -4.22 -10.06
N ILE A 77 -6.52 -3.38 -9.04
CA ILE A 77 -5.99 -3.77 -7.74
C ILE A 77 -7.13 -4.09 -6.77
N PHE A 78 -8.27 -3.40 -6.90
CA PHE A 78 -9.43 -3.52 -6.01
C PHE A 78 -9.91 -4.96 -5.87
N ASN A 79 -9.99 -5.72 -6.97
CA ASN A 79 -10.42 -7.12 -6.97
C ASN A 79 -9.56 -8.03 -6.06
N HIS A 80 -8.29 -7.68 -5.84
CA HIS A 80 -7.41 -8.45 -4.96
C HIS A 80 -7.65 -8.16 -3.48
N VAL A 81 -8.30 -7.05 -3.14
CA VAL A 81 -8.42 -6.55 -1.76
C VAL A 81 -9.87 -6.27 -1.32
N SER A 82 -10.85 -6.59 -2.17
CA SER A 82 -12.27 -6.30 -1.94
C SER A 82 -12.88 -7.10 -0.78
N GLN A 83 -12.28 -8.25 -0.43
CA GLN A 83 -12.76 -9.14 0.64
C GLN A 83 -12.27 -8.74 2.03
N GLU A 84 -11.29 -7.83 2.14
CA GLU A 84 -10.73 -7.46 3.45
C GLU A 84 -11.77 -6.70 4.28
N THR A 85 -12.04 -7.17 5.50
CA THR A 85 -13.01 -6.52 6.40
C THR A 85 -12.35 -5.68 7.48
N GLU A 86 -11.02 -5.78 7.59
CA GLU A 86 -10.22 -5.12 8.61
C GLU A 86 -9.25 -4.12 7.96
N PRO A 87 -9.16 -2.87 8.44
CA PRO A 87 -8.30 -1.85 7.84
C PRO A 87 -6.82 -2.25 7.80
N LEU A 88 -6.31 -2.83 8.90
CA LEU A 88 -4.92 -3.26 8.99
C LEU A 88 -4.59 -4.38 8.01
N GLU A 89 -5.48 -5.37 7.87
CA GLU A 89 -5.30 -6.47 6.92
C GLU A 89 -5.32 -5.96 5.47
N LEU A 90 -6.22 -5.02 5.15
CA LEU A 90 -6.20 -4.32 3.87
C LEU A 90 -4.86 -3.61 3.63
N TRP A 91 -4.37 -2.87 4.63
CA TRP A 91 -3.12 -2.12 4.53
C TRP A 91 -1.90 -3.05 4.30
N ARG A 92 -1.76 -4.10 5.12
CA ARG A 92 -0.71 -5.11 5.00
C ARG A 92 -0.77 -5.87 3.68
N LYS A 93 -1.96 -6.19 3.20
CA LYS A 93 -2.13 -6.88 1.91
C LYS A 93 -1.64 -6.03 0.74
N LEU A 94 -1.86 -4.71 0.80
CA LEU A 94 -1.29 -3.78 -0.17
C LEU A 94 0.24 -3.76 -0.07
N GLU A 95 0.81 -3.61 1.13
CA GLU A 95 2.26 -3.69 1.35
C GLU A 95 2.87 -4.96 0.74
N GLY A 96 2.33 -6.13 1.09
CA GLY A 96 2.80 -7.42 0.59
C GLY A 96 2.61 -7.64 -0.91
N LEU A 97 1.63 -6.99 -1.55
CA LEU A 97 1.48 -7.04 -3.02
C LEU A 97 2.67 -6.36 -3.72
N TYR A 98 3.06 -5.18 -3.23
CA TYR A 98 4.09 -4.36 -3.86
C TYR A 98 5.51 -4.76 -3.45
N GLU A 99 5.71 -5.32 -2.25
CA GLU A 99 6.98 -5.95 -1.87
C GLU A 99 7.30 -7.14 -2.76
N ARG A 100 6.34 -8.06 -2.96
CA ARG A 100 6.50 -9.22 -3.85
C ARG A 100 6.78 -8.80 -5.29
N LYS A 101 6.06 -7.80 -5.80
CA LYS A 101 6.30 -7.27 -7.15
C LYS A 101 7.70 -6.69 -7.29
N THR A 102 8.17 -5.96 -6.28
CA THR A 102 9.52 -5.37 -6.26
C THR A 102 10.60 -6.46 -6.24
N ALA A 103 10.44 -7.48 -5.40
CA ALA A 103 11.36 -8.62 -5.33
C ALA A 103 11.43 -9.39 -6.65
N HIS A 104 10.27 -9.70 -7.25
CA HIS A 104 10.19 -10.39 -8.55
C HIS A 104 10.85 -9.57 -9.67
N ASN A 105 10.62 -8.26 -9.71
CA ASN A 105 11.24 -7.37 -10.69
C ASN A 105 12.77 -7.36 -10.56
N LYS A 106 13.31 -7.25 -9.33
CA LYS A 106 14.75 -7.31 -9.08
C LYS A 106 15.35 -8.65 -9.54
N ALA A 107 14.71 -9.77 -9.19
CA ALA A 107 15.17 -11.10 -9.61
C ALA A 107 15.16 -11.27 -11.14
N SER A 108 14.11 -10.78 -11.82
CA SER A 108 14.02 -10.81 -13.28
C SER A 108 15.13 -9.99 -13.95
N LEU A 109 15.46 -8.81 -13.41
CA LEU A 109 16.57 -7.98 -13.89
C LEU A 109 17.92 -8.68 -13.72
N ILE A 110 18.18 -9.30 -12.56
CA ILE A 110 19.40 -10.08 -12.33
C ILE A 110 19.51 -11.24 -13.32
N LYS A 111 18.43 -12.01 -13.51
CA LYS A 111 18.41 -13.12 -14.48
C LYS A 111 18.70 -12.64 -15.90
N ARG A 112 18.12 -11.53 -16.33
CA ARG A 112 18.41 -10.92 -17.65
C ARG A 112 19.86 -10.48 -17.77
N LEU A 113 20.40 -9.83 -16.74
CA LEU A 113 21.80 -9.38 -16.73
C LEU A 113 22.78 -10.57 -16.81
N VAL A 114 22.54 -11.62 -16.04
CA VAL A 114 23.32 -12.86 -16.07
C VAL A 114 23.22 -13.53 -17.45
N ASN A 115 22.02 -13.64 -18.02
CA ASN A 115 21.82 -14.19 -19.37
C ASN A 115 22.51 -13.35 -20.46
N LEU A 116 22.58 -12.02 -20.32
CA LEU A 116 23.32 -11.17 -21.25
C LEU A 116 24.82 -11.40 -21.13
N LYS A 117 25.36 -11.52 -19.91
CA LYS A 117 26.78 -11.83 -19.66
C LYS A 117 27.18 -13.23 -20.11
N LEU A 118 26.25 -14.19 -20.07
CA LEU A 118 26.49 -15.60 -20.43
C LEU A 118 26.28 -15.93 -21.91
N LYS A 119 25.83 -14.98 -22.75
CA LYS A 119 25.82 -15.19 -24.21
C LYS A 119 27.27 -15.12 -24.74
N PRO A 120 27.89 -16.24 -25.12
CA PRO A 120 29.23 -16.21 -25.68
C PRO A 120 29.11 -15.67 -27.12
N GLY A 121 29.70 -14.52 -27.40
CA GLY A 121 29.93 -14.09 -28.78
C GLY A 121 29.23 -12.82 -29.29
N LYS A 122 28.66 -11.96 -28.44
CA LYS A 122 28.35 -10.57 -28.87
C LYS A 122 28.93 -9.56 -27.89
N SER A 123 30.08 -9.03 -28.28
CA SER A 123 30.74 -7.86 -27.70
C SER A 123 29.72 -6.73 -27.49
N VAL A 124 29.74 -6.13 -26.30
CA VAL A 124 28.98 -4.92 -25.94
C VAL A 124 29.70 -3.70 -26.53
N SER A 125 29.98 -3.68 -27.84
CA SER A 125 30.79 -2.62 -28.47
C SER A 125 30.11 -1.88 -29.62
N GLU A 126 28.79 -1.91 -29.77
CA GLU A 126 28.18 -1.38 -31.00
C GLU A 126 27.00 -0.41 -30.87
N HIS A 127 26.69 0.12 -29.68
CA HIS A 127 25.74 1.23 -29.57
C HIS A 127 26.24 2.24 -28.52
N LEU A 128 27.16 3.11 -28.95
CA LEU A 128 27.32 4.47 -28.43
C LEU A 128 26.53 5.42 -29.34
#